data_AF-A0A9Q4KT64-F1
#
_entry.id   AF-A0A9Q4KT64-F1
#
_cell.length_a   1.000
_cell.length_b   1.000
_cell.length_c   1.000
_cell.angle_alpha   90.00
_cell.angle_beta   90.00
_cell.angle_gamma   90.00
#
_symmetry.space_group_name_H-M   'P 1'
#
loop_
_entity.id
_entity.type
_entity.pdbx_description
1 polymer ?
#
loop_
_entity_poly.entity_id
_entity_poly.type
_entity_poly.pdbx_seq_one_letter_code
_entity_poly.pdbx_strand_id
1 'polypeptide(L)'
;MKATFAGGCFWCMQLPFQQVEGVVSAVSGYTGGTTKNPTYREVSSGRTGHLEAVQVTYDPETVSYETLLSVFWTQIDPTDDAGQFADKGSQYRTAIFFHDEEQKRLAEESKKALDDSGKFSQSVATMILPYAPFYPAEEYHQNYAVKKPREYGRYKKYSGREAFIERTWHTDKKVIVYSTPQCHNCNEIKAYLREKKVAFEEIDLTENEEARDLLIEKTGHIGAPVVQIGDEFIFGFDREKMEVLLQK
;
A
#
# COMPACT_ATOMS: atom_id res chain seq x y z
N MET A 1 8.16 -2.63 21.84
CA MET A 1 9.35 -2.09 21.13
C MET A 1 8.98 -0.86 20.32
N LYS A 2 9.95 -0.14 19.75
CA LYS A 2 9.71 1.05 18.92
C LYS A 2 10.37 0.91 17.55
N ALA A 3 9.70 1.41 16.52
CA ALA A 3 10.21 1.54 15.16
C ALA A 3 9.94 2.97 14.66
N THR A 4 10.75 3.50 13.76
CA THR A 4 10.54 4.87 13.24
C THR A 4 10.79 4.93 11.74
N PHE A 5 9.80 5.42 11.00
CA PHE A 5 9.76 5.39 9.55
C PHE A 5 9.41 6.77 8.99
N ALA A 6 10.21 7.28 8.06
CA ALA A 6 9.89 8.44 7.23
C ALA A 6 9.48 7.95 5.83
N GLY A 7 8.30 8.34 5.37
CA GLY A 7 7.67 7.80 4.15
C GLY A 7 6.92 8.84 3.34
N GLY A 8 7.37 10.10 3.37
CA GLY A 8 6.61 11.25 2.86
C GLY A 8 5.61 11.77 3.89
N CYS A 9 4.50 12.33 3.42
CA CYS A 9 3.47 12.87 4.31
C CYS A 9 3.07 11.87 5.41
N PHE A 10 3.30 12.24 6.67
CA PHE A 10 3.05 11.33 7.80
C PHE A 10 1.57 10.98 7.99
N TRP A 11 0.63 11.74 7.40
CA TRP A 11 -0.81 11.47 7.49
C TRP A 11 -1.15 10.20 6.74
N CYS A 12 -0.48 9.97 5.61
CA CYS A 12 -0.61 8.74 4.84
C CYS A 12 0.11 7.57 5.50
N MET A 13 1.17 7.81 6.27
CA MET A 13 1.94 6.74 6.90
C MET A 13 1.36 6.30 8.25
N GLN A 14 0.69 7.19 8.99
CA GLN A 14 0.20 6.88 10.34
C GLN A 14 -0.91 5.81 10.33
N LEU A 15 -1.93 5.98 9.48
CA LEU A 15 -3.10 5.10 9.47
C LEU A 15 -2.76 3.63 9.13
N PRO A 16 -1.94 3.32 8.10
CA PRO A 16 -1.55 1.94 7.80
C PRO A 16 -0.94 1.20 8.99
N PHE A 17 -0.07 1.84 9.78
CA PHE A 17 0.49 1.21 10.97
C PHE A 17 -0.55 1.00 12.08
N GLN A 18 -1.51 1.91 12.24
CA GLN A 18 -2.58 1.78 13.24
C GLN A 18 -3.52 0.60 12.97
N GLN A 19 -3.57 0.12 11.73
CA GLN A 19 -4.41 -1.00 11.31
C GLN A 19 -3.74 -2.37 11.51
N VAL A 20 -2.46 -2.38 11.91
CA VAL A 20 -1.71 -3.62 12.14
C VAL A 20 -1.98 -4.15 13.54
N GLU A 21 -2.47 -5.38 13.65
CA GLU A 21 -2.63 -6.07 14.93
C GLU A 21 -1.27 -6.17 15.65
N GLY A 22 -1.23 -5.88 16.95
CA GLY A 22 0.01 -5.80 17.73
C GLY A 22 0.68 -4.42 17.72
N VAL A 23 0.24 -3.47 16.88
CA VAL A 23 0.66 -2.07 17.03
C VAL A 23 -0.15 -1.40 18.14
N VAL A 24 0.57 -0.89 19.15
CA VAL A 24 -0.01 -0.22 20.32
C VAL A 24 -0.28 1.25 20.02
N SER A 25 0.63 1.92 19.30
CA SER A 25 0.45 3.31 18.88
C SER A 25 1.30 3.65 17.66
N ALA A 26 0.84 4.63 16.88
CA ALA A 26 1.60 5.24 15.80
C ALA A 26 1.46 6.77 15.90
N VAL A 27 2.57 7.48 16.10
CA VAL A 27 2.60 8.93 16.35
C VAL A 27 3.33 9.63 15.21
N SER A 28 2.68 10.63 14.62
CA SER A 28 3.28 11.49 13.58
C SER A 28 4.25 12.49 14.22
N GLY A 29 5.38 12.76 13.57
CA GLY A 29 6.40 13.66 14.10
C GLY A 29 7.57 13.89 13.17
N TYR A 30 8.64 14.42 13.73
CA TYR A 30 9.82 14.90 13.02
C TYR A 30 11.09 14.28 13.61
N THR A 31 12.00 13.80 12.77
CA THR A 31 13.29 13.24 13.22
C THR A 31 14.38 13.40 12.14
N GLY A 32 15.64 13.14 12.48
CA GLY A 32 16.79 13.19 11.57
C GLY A 32 17.40 14.58 11.35
N GLY A 33 16.72 15.66 11.73
CA GLY A 33 17.19 17.04 11.58
C GLY A 33 17.99 17.59 12.76
N THR A 34 18.38 18.86 12.64
CA THR A 34 19.26 19.54 13.60
C THR A 34 18.53 20.49 14.55
N THR A 35 17.30 20.88 14.21
CA THR A 35 16.53 21.85 15.01
C THR A 35 15.84 21.17 16.18
N LYS A 36 16.08 21.64 17.41
CA LYS A 36 15.40 21.09 18.59
C LYS A 36 13.95 21.58 18.66
N ASN A 37 13.02 20.67 18.94
CA ASN A 37 11.58 20.95 19.08
C ASN A 37 11.01 21.76 17.89
N PRO A 38 11.17 21.29 16.63
CA PRO A 38 10.74 22.04 15.47
C PRO A 38 9.21 22.07 15.38
N THR A 39 8.67 23.17 14.86
CA THR A 39 7.25 23.30 14.48
C THR A 39 7.02 22.79 13.06
N TYR A 40 5.77 22.45 12.72
CA TYR A 40 5.42 22.07 11.35
C TYR A 40 5.85 23.12 10.32
N ARG A 41 5.72 24.42 10.65
CA ARG A 41 6.13 25.51 9.75
C ARG A 41 7.63 25.49 9.48
N GLU A 42 8.45 25.15 10.46
CA GLU A 42 9.89 25.06 10.29
C GLU A 42 10.25 23.83 9.47
N VAL A 43 9.67 22.67 9.75
CA VAL A 43 9.93 21.44 8.99
C VAL A 43 9.48 21.53 7.55
N SER A 44 8.26 22.04 7.29
CA SER A 44 7.72 22.22 5.93
C SER A 44 8.52 23.21 5.08
N SER A 45 9.36 24.05 5.69
CA SER A 45 10.32 24.89 4.96
C SER A 45 11.49 24.11 4.33
N GLY A 46 11.70 22.85 4.75
CA GLY A 46 12.81 22.00 4.31
C GLY A 46 14.19 22.36 4.92
N ARG A 47 14.28 23.38 5.78
CA ARG A 47 15.55 23.93 6.28
C ARG A 47 16.07 23.28 7.56
N THR A 48 15.23 22.54 8.29
CA THR A 48 15.60 21.96 9.59
C THR A 48 16.36 20.64 9.47
N GLY A 49 16.38 20.06 8.27
CA GLY A 49 16.89 18.71 8.01
C GLY A 49 15.98 17.59 8.53
N HIS A 50 14.86 17.91 9.18
CA HIS A 50 13.93 16.89 9.64
C HIS A 50 13.14 16.27 8.49
N LEU A 51 12.88 14.98 8.63
CA LEU A 51 11.91 14.25 7.83
C LEU A 51 10.60 14.14 8.60
N GLU A 52 9.48 14.20 7.89
CA GLU A 52 8.21 13.72 8.43
C GLU A 52 8.27 12.21 8.64
N ALA A 53 7.96 11.78 9.84
CA ALA A 53 8.09 10.39 10.26
C ALA A 53 6.94 9.95 11.16
N VAL A 54 6.77 8.64 11.27
CA VAL A 54 5.88 7.98 12.22
C VAL A 54 6.72 7.14 13.17
N GLN A 55 6.57 7.36 14.48
CA GLN A 55 7.10 6.46 15.50
C GLN A 55 6.02 5.46 15.90
N VAL A 56 6.29 4.19 15.64
CA VAL A 56 5.40 3.06 15.93
C VAL A 56 5.84 2.40 17.23
N THR A 57 4.94 2.26 18.18
CA THR A 57 5.11 1.40 19.36
C THR A 57 4.33 0.12 19.12
N TYR A 58 4.98 -1.03 19.23
CA TYR A 58 4.38 -2.33 18.92
C TYR A 58 4.77 -3.39 19.95
N ASP A 59 3.94 -4.41 20.06
CA ASP A 59 4.19 -5.61 20.85
C ASP A 59 4.90 -6.67 19.98
N PRO A 60 6.18 -6.99 20.25
CA PRO A 60 6.93 -7.96 19.46
C PRO A 60 6.42 -9.40 19.62
N GLU A 61 5.60 -9.71 20.63
CA GLU A 61 4.97 -11.03 20.75
C GLU A 61 3.80 -11.20 19.76
N THR A 62 3.21 -10.09 19.30
CA THR A 62 2.05 -10.09 18.40
C THR A 62 2.45 -9.73 16.96
N VAL A 63 3.40 -8.80 16.77
CA VAL A 63 3.84 -8.36 15.43
C VAL A 63 5.36 -8.18 15.34
N SER A 64 5.95 -8.71 14.27
CA SER A 64 7.39 -8.60 14.02
C SER A 64 7.78 -7.28 13.37
N TYR A 65 9.07 -6.92 13.46
CA TYR A 65 9.61 -5.73 12.81
C TYR A 65 9.56 -5.85 11.28
N GLU A 66 9.74 -7.06 10.74
CA GLU A 66 9.64 -7.37 9.32
C GLU A 66 8.23 -7.11 8.77
N THR A 67 7.18 -7.37 9.56
CA THR A 67 5.81 -7.00 9.19
C THR A 67 5.67 -5.48 9.09
N LEU A 68 6.26 -4.73 10.03
CA LEU A 68 6.26 -3.25 9.95
C LEU A 68 7.06 -2.73 8.76
N LEU A 69 8.20 -3.36 8.43
CA LEU A 69 8.97 -3.06 7.21
C LEU A 69 8.12 -3.33 5.96
N SER A 70 7.41 -4.46 5.90
CA SER A 70 6.51 -4.78 4.78
C SER A 70 5.44 -3.71 4.60
N VAL A 71 4.77 -3.31 5.69
CA VAL A 71 3.79 -2.20 5.67
C VAL A 71 4.46 -0.93 5.15
N PHE A 72 5.63 -0.56 5.67
CA PHE A 72 6.37 0.62 5.22
C PHE A 72 6.63 0.60 3.70
N TRP A 73 7.21 -0.49 3.17
CA TRP A 73 7.53 -0.63 1.76
C TRP A 73 6.31 -0.54 0.84
N THR A 74 5.15 -1.07 1.29
CA THR A 74 3.92 -0.98 0.48
C THR A 74 3.38 0.44 0.38
N GLN A 75 3.68 1.32 1.33
CA GLN A 75 3.10 2.66 1.37
C GLN A 75 3.90 3.71 0.59
N ILE A 76 5.16 3.44 0.24
CA ILE A 76 6.08 4.41 -0.37
C ILE A 76 6.46 4.03 -1.80
N ASP A 77 6.86 5.00 -2.60
CA ASP A 77 7.73 4.76 -3.75
C ASP A 77 9.18 4.67 -3.24
N PRO A 78 9.77 3.46 -3.19
CA PRO A 78 11.09 3.27 -2.61
C PRO A 78 12.22 3.80 -3.50
N THR A 79 11.92 4.21 -4.74
CA THR A 79 12.91 4.68 -5.72
C THR A 79 13.02 6.20 -5.79
N ASP A 80 12.07 6.92 -5.17
CA ASP A 80 11.99 8.38 -5.22
C ASP A 80 12.81 9.05 -4.10
N ASP A 81 13.94 9.65 -4.48
CA ASP A 81 14.85 10.38 -3.60
C ASP A 81 14.54 11.88 -3.47
N ALA A 82 13.53 12.39 -4.19
CA ALA A 82 13.16 13.81 -4.21
C ALA A 82 11.97 14.13 -3.30
N GLY A 83 11.25 13.09 -2.83
CA GLY A 83 10.09 13.19 -1.95
C GLY A 83 8.89 12.47 -2.53
N GLN A 84 7.99 11.99 -1.68
CA GLN A 84 6.99 11.01 -2.08
C GLN A 84 5.79 11.61 -2.84
N PHE A 85 5.55 11.10 -4.04
CA PHE A 85 4.38 11.42 -4.87
C PHE A 85 4.21 12.94 -5.10
N ALA A 86 3.05 13.52 -4.79
CA ALA A 86 2.83 14.96 -4.86
C ALA A 86 3.65 15.77 -3.83
N ASP A 87 4.15 15.16 -2.76
CA ASP A 87 4.90 15.85 -1.71
C ASP A 87 6.41 15.80 -2.02
N LYS A 88 6.93 16.87 -2.63
CA LYS A 88 8.36 17.01 -2.95
C LYS A 88 9.09 17.86 -1.91
N GLY A 89 10.32 17.49 -1.61
CA GLY A 89 11.15 18.17 -0.61
C GLY A 89 11.94 17.20 0.26
N SER A 90 13.01 17.69 0.88
CA SER A 90 13.89 16.90 1.76
C SER A 90 13.13 16.28 2.93
N GLN A 91 12.13 16.98 3.46
CA GLN A 91 11.29 16.52 4.56
C GLN A 91 10.36 15.36 4.19
N TYR A 92 10.15 15.11 2.90
CA TYR A 92 9.29 14.05 2.38
C TYR A 92 10.07 12.85 1.82
N ARG A 93 11.40 12.83 2.00
CA ARG A 93 12.23 11.68 1.64
C ARG A 93 11.93 10.46 2.52
N THR A 94 12.34 9.30 2.05
CA THR A 94 12.14 8.03 2.74
C THR A 94 13.35 7.66 3.60
N ALA A 95 13.10 7.21 4.82
CA ALA A 95 14.13 6.68 5.71
C ALA A 95 13.56 5.69 6.72
N ILE A 96 14.38 4.71 7.10
CA ILE A 96 14.15 3.82 8.24
C ILE A 96 15.15 4.21 9.33
N PHE A 97 14.65 4.60 10.50
CA PHE A 97 15.47 4.97 11.66
C PHE A 97 15.54 3.79 12.63
N PHE A 98 16.65 3.05 12.62
CA PHE A 98 16.82 1.85 13.44
C PHE A 98 17.14 2.19 14.90
N HIS A 99 16.50 1.49 15.84
CA HIS A 99 16.69 1.68 17.29
C HIS A 99 17.76 0.77 17.89
N ASP A 100 18.12 -0.31 17.19
CA ASP A 100 19.16 -1.27 17.56
C ASP A 100 19.77 -1.93 16.30
N GLU A 101 20.82 -2.73 16.50
CA GLU A 101 21.52 -3.41 15.40
C GLU A 101 20.66 -4.49 14.72
N GLU A 102 19.67 -5.06 15.42
CA GLU A 102 18.78 -6.06 14.82
C GLU A 102 17.81 -5.40 13.84
N GLN A 103 17.22 -4.27 14.20
CA GLN A 103 16.42 -3.46 13.28
C GLN A 103 17.24 -3.01 12.07
N LYS A 104 18.50 -2.61 12.29
CA LYS A 104 19.39 -2.26 11.19
C LYS A 104 19.58 -3.43 10.22
N ARG A 105 19.95 -4.61 10.74
CA ARG A 105 20.15 -5.83 9.95
C ARG A 105 18.90 -6.19 9.16
N LEU A 106 17.73 -6.22 9.81
CA LEU A 106 16.45 -6.53 9.17
C LEU A 106 16.04 -5.49 8.13
N ALA A 107 16.29 -4.19 8.39
CA ALA A 107 16.03 -3.13 7.43
C ALA A 107 16.91 -3.27 6.18
N GLU A 108 18.22 -3.54 6.36
CA GLU A 108 19.18 -3.74 5.27
C GLU A 108 18.83 -4.98 4.43
N GLU A 109 18.47 -6.09 5.09
CA GLU A 109 18.02 -7.32 4.44
C GLU A 109 16.72 -7.10 3.66
N SER A 110 15.73 -6.43 4.25
CA SER A 110 14.45 -6.15 3.57
C SER A 110 14.63 -5.21 2.37
N LYS A 111 15.48 -4.19 2.49
CA LYS A 111 15.84 -3.28 1.39
C LYS A 111 16.50 -4.07 0.25
N LYS A 112 17.47 -4.92 0.59
CA LYS A 112 18.16 -5.77 -0.39
C LYS A 112 17.20 -6.74 -1.07
N ALA A 113 16.33 -7.39 -0.32
CA ALA A 113 15.31 -8.28 -0.89
C ALA A 113 14.37 -7.53 -1.85
N LEU A 114 14.03 -6.27 -1.53
CA LEU A 114 13.22 -5.44 -2.41
C LEU A 114 13.96 -5.05 -3.69
N ASP A 115 15.22 -4.62 -3.58
CA ASP A 115 16.10 -4.34 -4.72
C ASP A 115 16.26 -5.57 -5.63
N ASP A 116 16.50 -6.75 -5.05
CA ASP A 116 16.72 -8.00 -5.78
C ASP A 116 15.41 -8.59 -6.38
N SER A 117 14.24 -8.12 -5.94
CA SER A 117 12.94 -8.66 -6.39
C SER A 117 12.62 -8.36 -7.85
N GLY A 118 13.29 -7.37 -8.46
CA GLY A 118 12.97 -6.88 -9.81
C GLY A 118 11.64 -6.13 -9.92
N LYS A 119 10.96 -5.84 -8.79
CA LYS A 119 9.68 -5.10 -8.77
C LYS A 119 9.85 -3.64 -9.19
N PHE A 120 11.04 -3.07 -9.00
CA PHE A 120 11.36 -1.70 -9.39
C PHE A 120 12.52 -1.69 -10.38
N SER A 121 12.41 -0.85 -11.41
CA SER A 121 13.46 -0.68 -12.43
C SER A 121 14.65 0.15 -11.93
N GLN A 122 14.43 0.93 -10.86
CA GLN A 122 15.45 1.74 -10.20
C GLN A 122 15.76 1.15 -8.82
N SER A 123 16.99 1.37 -8.36
CA SER A 123 17.40 0.95 -7.02
C SER A 123 16.63 1.70 -5.93
N VAL A 124 16.39 1.02 -4.82
CA VAL A 124 15.74 1.57 -3.63
C VAL A 124 16.64 2.66 -3.03
N ALA A 125 16.10 3.89 -3.02
CA ALA A 125 16.74 5.11 -2.52
C ALA A 125 16.51 5.35 -1.01
N THR A 126 15.60 4.59 -0.38
CA THR A 126 15.30 4.72 1.06
C THR A 126 16.56 4.58 1.91
N MET A 127 16.79 5.57 2.77
CA MET A 127 17.93 5.61 3.68
C MET A 127 17.70 4.69 4.89
N ILE A 128 18.77 4.08 5.40
CA ILE A 128 18.77 3.36 6.68
C ILE A 128 19.71 4.13 7.61
N LEU A 129 19.14 4.77 8.62
CA LEU A 129 19.82 5.74 9.48
C LEU A 129 19.70 5.32 10.94
N PRO A 130 20.72 5.62 11.79
CA PRO A 130 20.57 5.42 13.22
C PRO A 130 19.44 6.30 13.77
N TYR A 131 18.75 5.82 14.80
CA TYR A 131 17.72 6.59 15.47
C TYR A 131 18.24 7.97 15.90
N ALA A 132 17.45 8.99 15.61
CA ALA A 132 17.68 10.38 16.00
C ALA A 132 16.50 10.86 16.87
N PRO A 133 16.67 11.92 17.68
CA PRO A 133 15.59 12.47 18.51
C PRO A 133 14.30 12.66 17.71
N PHE A 134 13.21 12.08 18.23
CA PHE A 134 11.88 12.18 17.64
C PHE A 134 11.06 13.24 18.37
N TYR A 135 10.52 14.20 17.61
CA TYR A 135 9.65 15.26 18.09
C TYR A 135 8.23 15.00 17.61
N PRO A 136 7.27 14.67 18.49
CA PRO A 136 5.87 14.53 18.11
C PRO A 136 5.36 15.81 17.44
N ALA A 137 4.68 15.64 16.30
CA ALA A 137 4.00 16.74 15.63
C ALA A 137 2.81 17.22 16.46
N GLU A 138 2.36 18.44 16.19
CA GLU A 138 1.24 19.07 16.86
C GLU A 138 -0.04 18.21 16.79
N GLU A 139 -0.92 18.32 17.79
CA GLU A 139 -2.09 17.45 17.96
C GLU A 139 -3.05 17.44 16.76
N TYR A 140 -3.09 18.52 15.98
CA TYR A 140 -3.92 18.58 14.78
C TYR A 140 -3.40 17.69 13.63
N HIS A 141 -2.13 17.27 13.67
CA HIS A 141 -1.58 16.28 12.73
C HIS A 141 -1.83 14.83 13.16
N GLN A 142 -2.09 14.59 14.45
CA GLN A 142 -2.31 13.24 14.96
C GLN A 142 -3.68 12.72 14.54
N ASN A 143 -3.75 11.49 14.05
CA ASN A 143 -4.97 10.83 13.60
C ASN A 143 -5.70 11.63 12.52
N TYR A 144 -4.96 12.32 11.64
CA TYR A 144 -5.55 13.23 10.64
C TYR A 144 -6.57 12.53 9.75
N ALA A 145 -6.28 11.31 9.28
CA ALA A 145 -7.19 10.52 8.46
C ALA A 145 -8.54 10.24 9.15
N VAL A 146 -8.52 10.01 10.47
CA VAL A 146 -9.72 9.74 11.28
C VAL A 146 -10.47 11.04 11.61
N LYS A 147 -9.74 12.10 11.98
CA LYS A 147 -10.33 13.40 12.33
C LYS A 147 -10.93 14.10 11.10
N LYS A 148 -10.32 13.94 9.92
CA LYS A 148 -10.64 14.66 8.68
C LYS A 148 -10.79 13.74 7.46
N PRO A 149 -11.71 12.76 7.49
CA PRO A 149 -11.78 11.68 6.49
C PRO A 149 -12.05 12.17 5.06
N ARG A 150 -12.87 13.22 4.88
CA ARG A 150 -13.16 13.78 3.55
C ARG A 150 -11.98 14.52 2.93
N GLU A 151 -11.25 15.28 3.75
CA GLU A 151 -10.08 16.04 3.31
C GLU A 151 -8.92 15.10 3.02
N TYR A 152 -8.65 14.17 3.93
CA TYR A 152 -7.67 13.12 3.76
C TYR A 152 -7.98 12.23 2.54
N GLY A 153 -9.24 11.80 2.36
CA GLY A 153 -9.64 10.96 1.22
C GLY A 153 -9.39 11.64 -0.13
N ARG A 154 -9.69 12.94 -0.25
CA ARG A 154 -9.33 13.73 -1.45
C ARG A 154 -7.83 13.80 -1.63
N TYR A 155 -7.09 14.13 -0.57
CA TYR A 155 -5.63 14.22 -0.63
C TYR A 155 -4.99 12.90 -1.05
N LYS A 156 -5.35 11.78 -0.42
CA LYS A 156 -4.86 10.43 -0.75
C LYS A 156 -5.12 10.07 -2.22
N LYS A 157 -6.31 10.37 -2.74
CA LYS A 157 -6.70 10.11 -4.13
C LYS A 157 -5.86 10.91 -5.14
N TYR A 158 -5.61 12.18 -4.86
CA TYR A 158 -4.94 13.08 -5.80
C TYR A 158 -3.42 13.20 -5.58
N SER A 159 -2.88 12.69 -4.48
CA SER A 159 -1.43 12.72 -4.22
C SER A 159 -0.66 11.79 -5.16
N GLY A 160 -1.31 10.76 -5.71
CA GLY A 160 -0.68 9.70 -6.51
C GLY A 160 -0.29 8.46 -5.70
N ARG A 161 -0.31 8.53 -4.36
CA ARG A 161 0.03 7.40 -3.48
C ARG A 161 -0.93 6.23 -3.67
N GLU A 162 -2.23 6.47 -3.65
CA GLU A 162 -3.23 5.40 -3.80
C GLU A 162 -3.09 4.66 -5.13
N ALA A 163 -2.98 5.41 -6.23
CA ALA A 163 -2.78 4.83 -7.56
C ALA A 163 -1.47 4.05 -7.67
N PHE A 164 -0.40 4.51 -7.01
CA PHE A 164 0.85 3.76 -6.93
C PHE A 164 0.69 2.44 -6.18
N ILE A 165 0.03 2.47 -5.01
CA ILE A 165 -0.16 1.27 -4.18
C ILE A 165 -0.95 0.22 -4.97
N GLU A 166 -2.05 0.64 -5.58
CA GLU A 166 -2.90 -0.23 -6.40
C GLU A 166 -2.11 -0.91 -7.51
N ARG A 167 -1.36 -0.11 -8.30
CA ARG A 167 -0.56 -0.62 -9.42
C ARG A 167 0.57 -1.56 -8.98
N THR A 168 1.16 -1.34 -7.81
CA THR A 168 2.44 -1.97 -7.42
C THR A 168 2.25 -3.18 -6.50
N TRP A 169 1.23 -3.15 -5.64
CA TRP A 169 1.08 -4.09 -4.54
C TRP A 169 -0.23 -4.88 -4.58
N HIS A 170 -1.29 -4.31 -5.16
CA HIS A 170 -2.58 -5.00 -5.35
C HIS A 170 -2.64 -5.69 -6.73
N THR A 171 -1.57 -6.40 -7.06
CA THR A 171 -1.45 -7.15 -8.33
C THR A 171 -2.18 -8.50 -8.29
N ASP A 172 -2.55 -9.00 -7.12
CA ASP A 172 -3.45 -10.15 -6.98
C ASP A 172 -4.90 -9.70 -7.17
N LYS A 173 -5.17 -9.21 -8.39
CA LYS A 173 -6.53 -8.90 -8.80
C LYS A 173 -7.37 -10.14 -8.57
N LYS A 174 -8.34 -10.05 -7.65
CA LYS A 174 -9.28 -11.13 -7.40
C LYS A 174 -9.96 -11.47 -8.74
N VAL A 175 -9.78 -12.70 -9.19
CA VAL A 175 -10.43 -13.19 -10.40
C VAL A 175 -11.70 -13.93 -9.98
N ILE A 176 -12.85 -13.43 -10.43
CA ILE A 176 -14.15 -14.09 -10.23
C ILE A 176 -14.69 -14.46 -11.59
N VAL A 177 -15.05 -15.73 -11.76
CA VAL A 177 -15.74 -16.23 -12.96
C VAL A 177 -17.20 -16.45 -12.60
N TYR A 178 -18.07 -15.59 -13.11
CA TYR A 178 -19.51 -15.77 -13.06
C TYR A 178 -19.93 -16.73 -14.17
N SER A 179 -20.45 -17.89 -13.78
CA SER A 179 -20.78 -19.00 -14.68
C SER A 179 -22.26 -19.38 -14.57
N THR A 180 -22.69 -20.24 -15.50
CA THR A 180 -23.95 -20.98 -15.40
C THR A 180 -23.69 -22.44 -15.77
N PRO A 181 -24.54 -23.39 -15.34
CA PRO A 181 -24.42 -24.79 -15.72
C PRO A 181 -24.43 -24.93 -17.24
N GLN A 182 -23.60 -25.83 -17.75
CA GLN A 182 -23.50 -26.15 -19.19
C GLN A 182 -22.98 -25.00 -20.08
N CYS A 183 -22.48 -23.90 -19.51
CA CYS A 183 -21.84 -22.82 -20.25
C CYS A 183 -20.46 -23.25 -20.79
N HIS A 184 -20.37 -23.46 -22.12
CA HIS A 184 -19.12 -23.86 -22.79
C HIS A 184 -18.00 -22.83 -22.58
N ASN A 185 -18.27 -21.56 -22.90
CA ASN A 185 -17.29 -20.48 -22.78
C ASN A 185 -16.83 -20.26 -21.32
N CYS A 186 -17.68 -20.52 -20.33
CA CYS A 186 -17.30 -20.47 -18.92
C CYS A 186 -16.26 -21.55 -18.59
N ASN A 187 -16.39 -22.74 -19.17
CA ASN A 187 -15.41 -23.80 -19.01
C ASN A 187 -14.08 -23.48 -19.71
N GLU A 188 -14.13 -22.84 -20.88
CA GLU A 188 -12.92 -22.38 -21.59
C GLU A 188 -12.14 -21.34 -20.78
N ILE A 189 -12.84 -20.34 -20.23
CA ILE A 189 -12.27 -19.33 -19.33
C ILE A 189 -11.58 -19.99 -18.13
N LYS A 190 -12.26 -20.91 -17.46
CA LYS A 190 -11.70 -21.61 -16.30
C LYS A 190 -10.49 -22.47 -16.68
N ALA A 191 -10.52 -23.13 -17.83
CA ALA A 191 -9.39 -23.91 -18.34
C ALA A 191 -8.18 -23.00 -18.62
N TYR A 192 -8.41 -21.86 -19.26
CA TYR A 192 -7.39 -20.86 -19.54
C TYR A 192 -6.77 -20.30 -18.24
N LEU A 193 -7.58 -19.94 -17.24
CA LEU A 193 -7.08 -19.44 -15.95
C LEU A 193 -6.23 -20.51 -15.22
N ARG A 194 -6.66 -21.78 -15.26
CA ARG A 194 -5.89 -22.91 -14.70
C ARG A 194 -4.56 -23.10 -15.43
N GLU A 195 -4.55 -23.01 -16.77
CA GLU A 195 -3.33 -23.09 -17.58
C GLU A 195 -2.33 -21.99 -17.19
N LYS A 196 -2.82 -20.76 -16.98
CA LYS A 196 -2.02 -19.61 -16.56
C LYS A 196 -1.65 -19.61 -15.08
N LYS A 197 -2.08 -20.61 -14.30
CA LYS A 197 -1.87 -20.71 -12.84
C LYS A 197 -2.42 -19.49 -12.08
N VAL A 198 -3.53 -18.94 -12.56
CA VAL A 198 -4.23 -17.83 -11.91
C VAL A 198 -5.30 -18.42 -10.99
N ALA A 199 -5.27 -18.05 -9.71
CA ALA A 199 -6.31 -18.42 -8.76
C ALA A 199 -7.59 -17.63 -9.08
N PHE A 200 -8.75 -18.30 -9.03
CA PHE A 200 -10.04 -17.67 -9.25
C PHE A 200 -11.13 -18.28 -8.37
N GLU A 201 -12.16 -17.49 -8.08
CA GLU A 201 -13.42 -17.91 -7.48
C GLU A 201 -14.44 -18.15 -8.60
N GLU A 202 -15.22 -19.22 -8.51
CA GLU A 202 -16.34 -19.47 -9.41
C GLU A 202 -17.65 -19.18 -8.67
N ILE A 203 -18.53 -18.39 -9.29
CA ILE A 203 -19.88 -18.10 -8.79
C ILE A 203 -20.89 -18.57 -9.84
N ASP A 204 -21.70 -19.57 -9.49
CA ASP A 204 -22.81 -20.00 -10.33
C ASP A 204 -24.01 -19.06 -10.18
N LEU A 205 -24.35 -18.33 -11.24
CA LEU A 205 -25.45 -17.37 -11.26
C LEU A 205 -26.85 -18.01 -11.21
N THR A 206 -26.96 -19.33 -11.43
CA THR A 206 -28.23 -20.07 -11.29
C THR A 206 -28.51 -20.47 -9.86
N GLU A 207 -27.47 -20.66 -9.05
CA GLU A 207 -27.59 -21.04 -7.64
C GLU A 207 -27.47 -19.83 -6.69
N ASN A 208 -26.97 -18.68 -7.18
CA ASN A 208 -26.72 -17.49 -6.38
C ASN A 208 -27.44 -16.24 -6.95
N GLU A 209 -28.68 -16.06 -6.54
CA GLU A 209 -29.54 -14.94 -6.95
C GLU A 209 -29.00 -13.57 -6.51
N GLU A 210 -28.43 -13.46 -5.31
CA GLU A 210 -27.83 -12.23 -4.80
C GLU A 210 -26.64 -11.78 -5.66
N ALA A 211 -25.75 -12.72 -6.02
CA ALA A 211 -24.62 -12.43 -6.88
C ALA A 211 -25.05 -12.01 -8.30
N ARG A 212 -26.14 -12.61 -8.80
CA ARG A 212 -26.74 -12.25 -10.10
C ARG A 212 -27.28 -10.83 -10.08
N ASP A 213 -28.04 -10.46 -9.06
CA ASP A 213 -28.64 -9.13 -8.95
C ASP A 213 -27.58 -8.05 -8.77
N LEU A 214 -26.56 -8.33 -7.95
CA LEU A 214 -25.41 -7.42 -7.77
C LEU A 214 -24.62 -7.25 -9.07
N LEU A 215 -24.42 -8.31 -9.85
CA LEU A 215 -23.75 -8.24 -11.15
C LEU A 215 -24.53 -7.36 -12.13
N ILE A 216 -25.86 -7.52 -12.18
CA ILE A 216 -26.75 -6.71 -13.03
C ILE A 216 -26.73 -5.25 -12.58
N GLU A 217 -26.80 -4.98 -11.28
CA GLU A 217 -26.75 -3.62 -10.74
C GLU A 217 -25.43 -2.92 -11.10
N LYS A 218 -24.30 -3.62 -10.96
CA LYS A 218 -22.97 -3.06 -11.20
C LYS A 218 -22.64 -2.86 -12.68
N THR A 219 -23.11 -3.75 -13.54
CA THR A 219 -22.63 -3.83 -14.93
C THR A 219 -23.72 -3.60 -15.98
N GLY A 220 -24.99 -3.70 -15.61
CA GLY A 220 -26.13 -3.75 -16.54
C GLY A 220 -26.19 -5.03 -17.39
N HIS A 221 -25.26 -5.98 -17.19
CA HIS A 221 -25.17 -7.20 -17.99
C HIS A 221 -25.98 -8.33 -17.34
N ILE A 222 -26.72 -9.06 -18.17
CA ILE A 222 -27.54 -10.19 -17.74
C ILE A 222 -26.96 -11.46 -18.40
N GLY A 223 -26.43 -12.36 -17.58
CA GLY A 223 -25.98 -13.68 -18.01
C GLY A 223 -24.50 -13.97 -17.77
N ALA A 224 -24.06 -15.12 -18.27
CA ALA A 224 -22.70 -15.64 -18.20
C ALA A 224 -22.17 -15.99 -19.61
N PRO A 225 -20.84 -16.04 -19.83
CA PRO A 225 -19.79 -15.79 -18.85
C PRO A 225 -19.55 -14.31 -18.58
N VAL A 226 -19.27 -13.98 -17.32
CA VAL A 226 -18.61 -12.72 -16.96
C VAL A 226 -17.37 -13.03 -16.14
N VAL A 227 -16.25 -12.42 -16.48
CA VAL A 227 -15.01 -12.49 -15.71
C VAL A 227 -14.77 -11.14 -15.09
N GLN A 228 -14.68 -11.10 -13.76
CA GLN A 228 -14.20 -9.94 -13.03
C GLN A 228 -12.73 -10.15 -12.69
N ILE A 229 -11.89 -9.15 -12.98
CA ILE A 229 -10.47 -9.15 -12.65
C ILE A 229 -10.17 -7.84 -11.92
N GLY A 230 -10.12 -7.89 -10.58
CA GLY A 230 -10.10 -6.68 -9.76
C GLY A 230 -11.42 -5.93 -9.88
N ASP A 231 -11.39 -4.66 -10.31
CA ASP A 231 -12.61 -3.86 -10.53
C ASP A 231 -13.14 -3.93 -11.98
N GLU A 232 -12.41 -4.60 -12.89
CA GLU A 232 -12.75 -4.67 -14.31
C GLU A 232 -13.63 -5.87 -14.63
N PHE A 233 -14.63 -5.66 -15.50
CA PHE A 233 -15.53 -6.71 -15.98
C PHE A 233 -15.28 -7.01 -17.47
N ILE A 234 -15.30 -8.31 -17.80
CA ILE A 234 -15.16 -8.85 -19.14
C ILE A 234 -16.39 -9.69 -19.43
N PHE A 235 -17.13 -9.34 -20.47
CA PHE A 235 -18.35 -10.04 -20.87
C PHE A 235 -18.02 -11.03 -21.98
N GLY A 236 -18.33 -12.31 -21.78
CA GLY A 236 -17.92 -13.38 -22.68
C GLY A 236 -16.49 -13.87 -22.43
N PHE A 237 -15.97 -14.67 -23.38
CA PHE A 237 -14.57 -15.11 -23.37
C PHE A 237 -13.73 -14.21 -24.29
N ASP A 238 -13.05 -13.24 -23.70
CA ASP A 238 -12.12 -12.34 -24.39
C ASP A 238 -10.69 -12.57 -23.88
N ARG A 239 -9.95 -13.40 -24.60
CA ARG A 239 -8.61 -13.82 -24.20
C ARG A 239 -7.61 -12.67 -24.20
N GLU A 240 -7.67 -11.76 -25.17
CA GLU A 240 -6.72 -10.64 -25.27
C GLU A 240 -6.91 -9.68 -24.10
N LYS A 241 -8.16 -9.32 -23.80
CA LYS A 241 -8.48 -8.47 -22.65
C LYS A 241 -8.11 -9.14 -21.32
N MET A 242 -8.35 -10.46 -21.19
CA MET A 242 -7.91 -11.23 -20.03
C MET A 242 -6.39 -11.25 -19.91
N GLU A 243 -5.64 -11.44 -21.01
CA GLU A 243 -4.18 -11.41 -21.01
C GLU A 243 -3.64 -10.06 -20.54
N VAL A 244 -4.18 -8.95 -21.05
CA VAL A 244 -3.78 -7.60 -20.62
C VAL A 244 -4.06 -7.36 -19.13
N LEU A 245 -5.23 -7.80 -18.63
CA LEU A 245 -5.63 -7.56 -17.25
C LEU A 245 -4.93 -8.46 -16.22
N LEU A 246 -4.51 -9.66 -16.64
CA LEU A 246 -3.78 -10.65 -15.82
C LEU A 246 -2.25 -10.49 -15.88
N GLN A 247 -1.73 -9.69 -16.80
CA GLN A 247 -0.29 -9.41 -16.88
C GLN A 247 0.16 -8.58 -15.66
N LYS A 248 1.30 -9.02 -15.11
CA LYS A 248 2.00 -8.42 -13.96
C LYS A 248 2.74 -7.15 -14.38
#